data_AF-H8ZCE6-F1
#
_entry.id   AF-H8ZCE6-F1
#
_cell.length_a   1.000
_cell.length_b   1.000
_cell.length_c   1.000
_cell.angle_alpha   90.00
_cell.angle_beta   90.00
_cell.angle_gamma   90.00
#
_symmetry.space_group_name_H-M   'P 1'
#
loop_
_entity.id
_entity.type
_entity.pdbx_description
1 polymer ?
#
loop_
_entity_poly.entity_id
_entity_poly.type
_entity_poly.pdbx_seq_one_letter_code
_entity_poly.pdbx_strand_id
1 'polypeptide(L)'
;MAASIFATIKEVFLQRYTEITEQKLPRYTFRMSTKKRLTFYTGISLAAIACTCIIHFFLDSTSMITIDFSHCVTNKCEYSFTVKKPKTNTYMYGAVEGAAQTHMKYMREDPFYQGTSQDELNIDCTPYVEDGEWVYPCGIIRSTYPNDKYTLLNENNNVKIHADINSQISSWTKSSSFSSAYFKIGKLDDLQPGEYKLIVEKQKSHPLPNRKVIFVSNVGIFGNLFYNSYIYMLGISAVLAFMNGLAFMYYV
;
A
#
# COMPACT_ATOMS: atom_id res chain seq x y z
N MET A 1 -58.51 -23.12 -22.17
CA MET A 1 -57.36 -22.95 -21.26
C MET A 1 -56.69 -21.58 -21.37
N ALA A 2 -56.41 -21.04 -22.56
CA ALA A 2 -55.74 -19.72 -22.71
C ALA A 2 -56.49 -18.52 -22.07
N ALA A 3 -57.83 -18.51 -22.10
CA ALA A 3 -58.64 -17.45 -21.49
C ALA A 3 -58.52 -17.36 -19.96
N SER A 4 -58.21 -18.49 -19.30
CA SER A 4 -58.03 -18.55 -17.84
C SER A 4 -56.66 -17.98 -17.41
N ILE A 5 -55.63 -18.11 -18.26
CA ILE A 5 -54.28 -17.61 -18.01
C ILE A 5 -54.23 -16.08 -18.17
N PHE A 6 -54.90 -15.52 -19.18
CA PHE A 6 -54.96 -14.07 -19.36
C PHE A 6 -55.73 -13.35 -18.24
N ALA A 7 -56.80 -13.97 -17.72
CA ALA A 7 -57.54 -13.44 -16.59
C ALA A 7 -56.67 -13.36 -15.33
N THR A 8 -55.93 -14.42 -15.02
CA THR A 8 -55.02 -14.47 -13.86
C THR A 8 -53.86 -13.48 -13.99
N ILE A 9 -53.26 -13.33 -15.19
CA ILE A 9 -52.19 -12.34 -15.41
C ILE A 9 -52.70 -10.91 -15.20
N LYS A 10 -53.89 -10.58 -15.72
CA LYS A 10 -54.50 -9.26 -15.55
C LYS A 10 -54.79 -8.96 -14.08
N GLU A 11 -55.27 -9.95 -13.34
CA GLU A 11 -55.58 -9.84 -11.92
C GLU A 11 -54.31 -9.61 -11.07
N VAL A 12 -53.23 -10.35 -11.35
CA VAL A 12 -51.92 -10.15 -10.70
C VAL A 12 -51.35 -8.77 -11.03
N PHE A 13 -51.47 -8.30 -12.28
CA PHE A 13 -51.02 -6.96 -12.66
C PHE A 13 -51.82 -5.87 -11.95
N LEU A 14 -53.14 -6.02 -11.87
CA LEU A 14 -53.99 -5.05 -11.18
C LEU A 14 -53.65 -5.00 -9.68
N GLN A 15 -53.43 -6.17 -9.06
CA GLN A 15 -53.03 -6.28 -7.66
C GLN A 15 -51.66 -5.65 -7.40
N ARG A 16 -50.66 -5.87 -8.26
CA ARG A 16 -49.35 -5.21 -8.14
C ARG A 16 -49.43 -3.71 -8.37
N TYR A 17 -50.24 -3.28 -9.32
CA TYR A 17 -50.45 -1.87 -9.61
C TYR A 17 -51.13 -1.14 -8.44
N THR A 18 -52.11 -1.75 -7.78
CA THR A 18 -52.73 -1.19 -6.57
C THR A 18 -51.79 -1.22 -5.37
N GLU A 19 -51.01 -2.29 -5.17
CA GLU A 19 -49.97 -2.35 -4.13
C GLU A 19 -48.96 -1.18 -4.25
N ILE A 20 -48.56 -0.84 -5.49
CA ILE A 20 -47.63 0.26 -5.79
C ILE A 20 -48.31 1.64 -5.63
N THR A 21 -49.48 1.83 -6.26
CA THR A 21 -50.15 3.15 -6.29
C THR A 21 -50.74 3.55 -4.94
N GLU A 22 -51.20 2.59 -4.13
CA GLU A 22 -51.74 2.83 -2.78
C GLU A 22 -50.66 2.77 -1.68
N GLN A 23 -49.38 2.63 -2.06
CA GLN A 23 -48.25 2.51 -1.13
C GLN A 23 -48.37 1.36 -0.11
N LYS A 24 -49.08 0.28 -0.48
CA LYS A 24 -49.28 -0.93 0.34
C LYS A 24 -48.13 -1.93 0.26
N LEU A 25 -47.03 -1.57 -0.43
CA LEU A 25 -45.83 -2.38 -0.47
C LEU A 25 -45.35 -2.70 0.96
N PRO A 26 -44.93 -3.95 1.25
CA PRO A 26 -44.38 -4.30 2.54
C PRO A 26 -43.12 -3.46 2.79
N ARG A 27 -43.20 -2.54 3.76
CA ARG A 27 -42.07 -1.68 4.16
C ARG A 27 -41.47 -2.22 5.45
N TYR A 28 -40.16 -2.41 5.43
CA TYR A 28 -39.41 -2.62 6.67
C TYR A 28 -39.36 -1.29 7.43
N THR A 29 -40.14 -1.16 8.49
CA THR A 29 -40.10 0.03 9.36
C THR A 29 -39.07 -0.19 10.46
N PHE A 30 -37.89 0.41 10.30
CA PHE A 30 -36.84 0.35 11.31
C PHE A 30 -37.14 1.35 12.43
N ARG A 31 -37.92 0.92 13.43
CA ARG A 31 -38.03 1.65 14.69
C ARG A 31 -37.10 1.01 15.71
N MET A 32 -35.89 1.56 15.84
CA MET A 32 -34.97 1.08 16.88
C MET A 32 -35.44 1.55 18.26
N SER A 33 -35.88 0.60 19.09
CA SER A 33 -36.07 0.88 20.51
C SER A 33 -34.73 1.18 21.17
N THR A 34 -34.75 1.87 22.32
CA THR A 34 -33.54 2.17 23.10
C THR A 34 -32.70 0.93 23.39
N LYS A 35 -33.33 -0.19 23.78
CA LYS A 35 -32.63 -1.46 23.99
C LYS A 35 -31.92 -1.96 22.73
N LYS A 36 -32.59 -1.93 21.57
CA LYS A 36 -32.01 -2.35 20.28
C LYS A 36 -30.83 -1.44 19.88
N ARG A 37 -30.92 -0.13 20.13
CA ARG A 37 -29.81 0.81 19.88
C ARG A 37 -28.60 0.48 20.74
N LEU A 38 -28.80 0.27 22.03
CA LEU A 38 -27.72 -0.08 22.95
C LEU A 38 -27.02 -1.36 22.49
N THR A 39 -27.77 -2.44 22.23
CA THR A 39 -27.20 -3.71 21.75
C THR A 39 -26.42 -3.54 20.44
N PHE A 40 -26.94 -2.75 19.50
CA PHE A 40 -26.28 -2.48 18.23
C PHE A 40 -24.93 -1.78 18.42
N TYR A 41 -24.89 -0.69 19.19
CA TYR A 41 -23.65 0.06 19.42
C TYR A 41 -22.63 -0.73 20.24
N THR A 42 -23.08 -1.50 21.25
CA THR A 42 -22.20 -2.40 21.99
C THR A 42 -21.59 -3.47 21.07
N GLY A 43 -22.38 -4.02 20.14
CA GLY A 43 -21.92 -5.01 19.18
C GLY A 43 -20.87 -4.45 18.22
N ILE A 44 -21.11 -3.27 17.65
CA ILE A 44 -20.13 -2.58 16.78
C ILE A 44 -18.83 -2.30 17.53
N SER A 45 -18.93 -1.89 18.80
CA SER A 45 -17.75 -1.50 19.56
C SER A 45 -16.91 -2.70 19.97
N LEU A 46 -17.55 -3.81 20.35
CA LEU A 46 -16.85 -5.08 20.58
C LEU A 46 -16.16 -5.57 19.29
N ALA A 47 -16.83 -5.47 18.14
CA ALA A 47 -16.23 -5.82 16.85
C ALA A 47 -15.01 -4.92 16.52
N ALA A 48 -15.12 -3.61 16.74
CA ALA A 48 -14.03 -2.67 16.50
C ALA A 48 -12.81 -2.95 17.40
N ILE A 49 -13.03 -3.24 18.69
CA ILE A 49 -11.97 -3.63 19.62
C ILE A 49 -11.32 -4.94 19.18
N ALA A 50 -12.11 -5.96 18.84
CA ALA A 50 -11.60 -7.24 18.36
C ALA A 50 -10.73 -7.08 17.10
N CYS A 51 -11.22 -6.32 16.10
CA CYS A 51 -10.45 -6.00 14.90
C CYS A 51 -9.14 -5.27 15.22
N THR A 52 -9.17 -4.31 16.15
CA THR A 52 -7.97 -3.57 16.57
C THR A 52 -6.94 -4.48 17.23
N CYS A 53 -7.37 -5.40 18.11
CA CYS A 53 -6.49 -6.41 18.71
C CYS A 53 -5.85 -7.33 17.66
N ILE A 54 -6.65 -7.78 16.68
CA ILE A 54 -6.15 -8.62 15.58
C ILE A 54 -5.10 -7.87 14.75
N ILE A 55 -5.39 -6.63 14.35
CA ILE A 55 -4.46 -5.78 13.60
C ILE A 55 -3.17 -5.54 14.39
N HIS A 56 -3.28 -5.26 15.69
CA HIS A 56 -2.12 -5.04 16.56
C HIS A 56 -1.20 -6.26 16.60
N PHE A 57 -1.78 -7.46 16.77
CA PHE A 57 -1.03 -8.71 16.75
C PHE A 57 -0.24 -8.91 15.44
N PHE A 58 -0.84 -8.57 14.29
CA PHE A 58 -0.13 -8.63 13.01
C PHE A 58 0.94 -7.54 12.86
N LEU A 59 0.74 -6.36 13.43
CA LEU A 59 1.73 -5.28 13.37
C LEU A 59 3.00 -5.61 14.13
N ASP A 60 2.87 -6.17 15.32
CA ASP A 60 4.03 -6.57 16.14
C ASP A 60 4.87 -7.66 15.48
N SER A 61 4.28 -8.42 14.55
CA SER A 61 4.99 -9.44 13.79
C SER A 61 5.90 -8.86 12.68
N THR A 62 5.54 -7.68 12.15
CA THR A 62 6.26 -7.02 11.07
C THR A 62 7.50 -6.32 11.61
N SER A 63 8.62 -6.47 10.91
CA SER A 63 9.88 -5.84 11.31
C SER A 63 10.40 -4.94 10.22
N MET A 64 10.84 -3.75 10.61
CA MET A 64 11.45 -2.79 9.70
C MET A 64 12.83 -2.37 10.20
N ILE A 65 13.83 -2.38 9.33
CA ILE A 65 15.16 -1.84 9.58
C ILE A 65 15.41 -0.78 8.52
N THR A 66 15.67 0.45 8.95
CA THR A 66 15.94 1.58 8.05
C THR A 66 17.39 2.02 8.21
N ILE A 67 18.10 2.10 7.10
CA ILE A 67 19.47 2.58 7.03
C ILE A 67 19.46 3.84 6.16
N ASP A 68 19.66 4.98 6.80
CA ASP A 68 19.80 6.26 6.11
C ASP A 68 21.25 6.46 5.67
N PHE A 69 21.46 6.59 4.36
CA PHE A 69 22.78 6.79 3.77
C PHE A 69 22.92 8.15 3.06
N SER A 70 22.05 9.10 3.39
CA SER A 70 22.03 10.44 2.80
C SER A 70 23.35 11.19 3.05
N HIS A 71 23.93 11.04 4.24
CA HIS A 71 25.18 11.69 4.65
C HIS A 71 26.46 11.01 4.13
N CYS A 72 26.34 9.93 3.34
CA CYS A 72 27.52 9.33 2.76
C CYS A 72 28.07 10.18 1.59
N VAL A 73 29.29 10.66 1.77
CA VAL A 73 30.04 11.49 0.81
C VAL A 73 30.87 10.63 -0.14
N THR A 74 31.29 9.44 0.29
CA THR A 74 32.07 8.50 -0.52
C THR A 74 31.20 7.72 -1.50
N ASN A 75 31.83 7.17 -2.54
CA ASN A 75 31.15 6.26 -3.49
C ASN A 75 30.71 4.96 -2.86
N LYS A 76 31.38 4.55 -1.79
CA LYS A 76 31.15 3.29 -1.11
C LYS A 76 30.96 3.59 0.37
N CYS A 77 29.85 3.11 0.91
CA CYS A 77 29.42 3.34 2.27
C CYS A 77 29.16 1.99 2.93
N GLU A 78 29.54 1.84 4.19
CA GLU A 78 29.39 0.58 4.91
C GLU A 78 28.62 0.83 6.21
N TYR A 79 27.56 0.07 6.43
CA TYR A 79 26.67 0.21 7.58
C TYR A 79 26.52 -1.13 8.27
N SER A 80 26.86 -1.18 9.56
CA SER A 80 26.66 -2.36 10.38
C SER A 80 25.33 -2.28 11.13
N PHE A 81 24.60 -3.39 11.21
CA PHE A 81 23.37 -3.51 11.99
C PHE A 81 23.20 -4.92 12.54
N THR A 82 22.49 -5.04 13.66
CA THR A 82 22.28 -6.34 14.33
C THR A 82 20.82 -6.77 14.21
N VAL A 83 20.61 -8.01 13.77
CA VAL A 83 19.31 -8.66 13.76
C VAL A 83 19.14 -9.46 15.05
N LYS A 84 18.18 -9.08 15.91
CA LYS A 84 17.97 -9.73 17.22
C LYS A 84 17.15 -11.02 17.16
N LYS A 85 16.24 -11.13 16.18
CA LYS A 85 15.29 -12.23 16.01
C LYS A 85 15.28 -12.65 14.55
N PRO A 86 15.08 -13.94 14.22
CA PRO A 86 15.02 -14.38 12.84
C PRO A 86 13.93 -13.62 12.09
N LYS A 87 14.22 -13.25 10.84
CA LYS A 87 13.35 -12.48 9.97
C LYS A 87 13.12 -13.26 8.69
N THR A 88 11.89 -13.71 8.48
CA THR A 88 11.52 -14.46 7.29
C THR A 88 10.87 -13.55 6.26
N ASN A 89 10.87 -13.98 4.99
CA ASN A 89 10.21 -13.27 3.90
C ASN A 89 10.62 -11.78 3.84
N THR A 90 11.94 -11.52 3.85
CA THR A 90 12.49 -10.16 3.91
C THR A 90 12.59 -9.56 2.52
N TYR A 91 12.15 -8.31 2.39
CA TYR A 91 12.25 -7.51 1.19
C TYR A 91 13.12 -6.29 1.44
N MET A 92 13.93 -5.96 0.44
CA MET A 92 14.75 -4.76 0.43
C MET A 92 14.07 -3.71 -0.45
N TYR A 93 13.90 -2.51 0.09
CA TYR A 93 13.37 -1.36 -0.62
C TYR A 93 14.37 -0.21 -0.57
N GLY A 94 14.48 0.51 -1.67
CA GLY A 94 15.11 1.82 -1.71
C GLY A 94 14.05 2.90 -1.50
N ALA A 95 14.41 3.96 -0.80
CA ALA A 95 13.60 5.14 -0.63
C ALA A 95 14.39 6.37 -1.08
N VAL A 96 13.79 7.19 -1.94
CA VAL A 96 14.35 8.47 -2.41
C VAL A 96 13.43 9.59 -1.94
N GLU A 97 13.95 10.46 -1.08
CA GLU A 97 13.18 11.56 -0.52
C GLU A 97 13.23 12.79 -1.43
N GLY A 98 12.08 13.46 -1.60
CA GLY A 98 11.95 14.62 -2.50
C GLY A 98 11.80 14.25 -3.98
N ALA A 99 11.61 12.97 -4.29
CA ALA A 99 11.27 12.55 -5.64
C ALA A 99 9.84 13.00 -5.98
N ALA A 100 9.71 14.02 -6.82
CA ALA A 100 8.42 14.60 -7.23
C ALA A 100 7.68 13.71 -8.26
N GLN A 101 7.54 12.42 -7.96
CA GLN A 101 6.90 11.45 -8.87
C GLN A 101 5.40 11.72 -9.09
N THR A 102 4.79 12.51 -8.21
CA THR A 102 3.39 12.96 -8.31
C THR A 102 3.19 14.14 -9.25
N HIS A 103 4.26 14.77 -9.75
CA HIS A 103 4.15 15.92 -10.62
C HIS A 103 3.51 15.54 -11.97
N MET A 104 2.59 16.36 -12.48
CA MET A 104 1.83 16.05 -13.71
C MET A 104 2.72 15.74 -14.91
N LYS A 105 3.85 16.46 -15.05
CA LYS A 105 4.83 16.21 -16.11
C LYS A 105 5.53 14.85 -15.94
N TYR A 106 5.79 14.45 -14.70
CA TYR A 106 6.41 13.16 -14.39
C TYR A 106 5.49 11.98 -14.76
N MET A 107 4.17 12.12 -14.53
CA MET A 107 3.19 11.06 -14.81
C MET A 107 2.75 10.96 -16.27
N ARG A 108 2.85 12.03 -17.07
CA ARG A 108 2.40 12.04 -18.47
C ARG A 108 3.38 11.37 -19.44
N GLU A 109 4.65 11.28 -19.08
CA GLU A 109 5.75 10.87 -19.98
C GLU A 109 6.09 9.37 -19.93
N ASP A 110 5.26 8.50 -19.29
CA ASP A 110 5.50 7.05 -19.30
C ASP A 110 4.62 6.32 -20.34
N PRO A 111 5.18 5.92 -21.49
CA PRO A 111 4.44 5.19 -22.53
C PRO A 111 3.94 3.82 -22.07
N PHE A 112 4.56 3.22 -21.06
CA PHE A 112 4.15 1.91 -20.52
C PHE A 112 2.94 2.01 -19.60
N TYR A 113 2.60 3.20 -19.10
CA TYR A 113 1.41 3.41 -18.27
C TYR A 113 0.11 3.43 -19.09
N GLN A 114 0.20 3.68 -20.40
CA GLN A 114 -0.98 3.81 -21.27
C GLN A 114 -1.45 2.48 -21.89
N GLY A 115 -0.78 1.36 -21.63
CA GLY A 115 -1.22 0.03 -22.09
C GLY A 115 -1.25 -0.13 -23.62
N THR A 116 -0.64 0.78 -24.35
CA THR A 116 -0.60 0.81 -25.82
C THR A 116 0.53 -0.07 -26.33
N SER A 117 0.22 -0.87 -27.36
CA SER A 117 1.21 -1.66 -28.10
C SER A 117 2.31 -0.76 -28.65
N GLN A 118 3.55 -1.27 -28.69
CA GLN A 118 4.76 -0.55 -29.12
C GLN A 118 4.64 0.18 -30.47
N ASP A 119 3.68 -0.19 -31.31
CA ASP A 119 3.55 0.31 -32.68
C ASP A 119 2.72 1.60 -32.84
N GLU A 120 2.06 2.11 -31.79
CA GLU A 120 1.22 3.35 -31.87
C GLU A 120 1.65 4.48 -30.94
N LEU A 121 2.80 4.33 -30.27
CA LEU A 121 3.20 5.24 -29.23
C LEU A 121 3.94 6.46 -29.82
N ASN A 122 3.24 7.57 -29.97
CA ASN A 122 3.83 8.90 -30.04
C ASN A 122 4.37 9.25 -28.62
N ILE A 123 5.47 8.60 -28.24
CA ILE A 123 6.07 8.73 -26.90
C ILE A 123 6.62 10.15 -26.77
N ASP A 124 6.06 11.02 -25.94
CA ASP A 124 6.74 12.30 -25.68
C ASP A 124 7.93 12.08 -24.73
N CYS A 125 9.12 11.85 -25.30
CA CYS A 125 10.36 11.74 -24.54
C CYS A 125 11.09 13.08 -24.38
N THR A 126 10.45 14.21 -24.68
CA THR A 126 11.03 15.55 -24.51
C THR A 126 11.21 15.85 -23.01
N PRO A 127 12.41 16.21 -22.52
CA PRO A 127 13.57 16.71 -23.27
C PRO A 127 14.72 15.70 -23.44
N TYR A 128 14.51 14.40 -23.22
CA TYR A 128 15.53 13.34 -23.33
C TYR A 128 15.78 12.92 -24.78
N VAL A 129 15.98 13.92 -25.64
CA VAL A 129 16.40 13.80 -27.03
C VAL A 129 17.77 14.44 -27.11
N GLU A 130 18.79 13.64 -27.44
CA GLU A 130 20.18 14.09 -27.59
C GLU A 130 20.52 13.98 -29.08
N ASP A 131 20.95 15.08 -29.70
CA ASP A 131 21.28 15.15 -31.13
C ASP A 131 20.17 14.69 -32.10
N GLY A 132 18.91 14.79 -31.69
CA GLY A 132 17.76 14.34 -32.49
C GLY A 132 17.49 12.83 -32.39
N GLU A 133 18.30 12.09 -31.65
CA GLU A 133 18.09 10.69 -31.31
C GLU A 133 17.48 10.54 -29.91
N TRP A 134 16.71 9.47 -29.74
CA TRP A 134 16.02 9.17 -28.50
C TRP A 134 16.98 8.45 -27.56
N VAL A 135 17.21 9.01 -26.36
CA VAL A 135 18.09 8.37 -25.38
C VAL A 135 17.33 7.26 -24.67
N TYR A 136 17.69 6.00 -24.91
CA TYR A 136 17.07 4.86 -24.24
C TYR A 136 17.76 4.52 -22.90
N PRO A 137 17.01 4.25 -21.80
CA PRO A 137 15.56 4.38 -21.67
C PRO A 137 15.10 5.84 -21.59
N CYS A 138 14.10 6.21 -22.40
CA CYS A 138 13.62 7.59 -22.46
C CYS A 138 12.48 7.86 -21.44
N GLY A 139 12.30 9.13 -21.08
CA GLY A 139 11.32 9.59 -20.09
C GLY A 139 11.92 9.91 -18.71
N ILE A 140 11.38 10.95 -18.05
CA ILE A 140 11.88 11.46 -16.77
C ILE A 140 11.86 10.41 -15.65
N ILE A 141 10.95 9.46 -15.72
CA ILE A 141 10.82 8.40 -14.73
C ILE A 141 12.05 7.51 -14.73
N ARG A 142 12.47 7.01 -15.90
CA ARG A 142 13.59 6.06 -15.98
C ARG A 142 14.95 6.75 -15.83
N SER A 143 15.08 7.99 -16.30
CA SER A 143 16.32 8.76 -16.14
C SER A 143 16.61 9.15 -14.68
N THR A 144 15.57 9.21 -13.84
CA THR A 144 15.70 9.47 -12.41
C THR A 144 15.76 8.20 -11.57
N TYR A 145 15.89 7.02 -12.19
CA TYR A 145 16.07 5.77 -11.47
C TYR A 145 17.41 5.74 -10.70
N PRO A 146 17.41 5.51 -9.37
CA PRO A 146 18.64 5.37 -8.61
C PRO A 146 19.31 4.01 -8.88
N ASN A 147 20.45 4.02 -9.58
CA ASN A 147 21.21 2.82 -9.92
C ASN A 147 22.31 2.52 -8.88
N ASP A 148 21.97 2.63 -7.60
CA ASP A 148 22.87 2.27 -6.50
C ASP A 148 23.04 0.75 -6.42
N LYS A 149 24.26 0.28 -6.10
CA LYS A 149 24.49 -1.16 -5.88
C LYS A 149 24.49 -1.48 -4.40
N TYR A 150 23.89 -2.61 -4.07
CA TYR A 150 23.73 -3.05 -2.69
C TYR A 150 24.34 -4.44 -2.51
N THR A 151 25.24 -4.56 -1.55
CA THR A 151 25.82 -5.84 -1.13
C THR A 151 25.56 -6.02 0.35
N LEU A 152 24.91 -7.12 0.73
CA LEU A 152 24.68 -7.45 2.13
C LEU A 152 25.62 -8.59 2.54
N LEU A 153 26.34 -8.40 3.64
CA LEU A 153 27.25 -9.38 4.23
C LEU A 153 26.74 -9.79 5.62
N ASN A 154 26.99 -11.03 5.99
CA ASN A 154 26.90 -11.55 7.36
C ASN A 154 28.28 -12.12 7.73
N GLU A 155 28.51 -12.44 9.01
CA GLU A 155 29.72 -13.07 9.55
C GLU A 155 30.23 -14.24 8.69
N ASN A 156 29.30 -15.00 8.09
CA ASN A 156 29.62 -16.23 7.39
C ASN A 156 29.77 -16.12 5.88
N ASN A 157 29.27 -15.07 5.20
CA ASN A 157 29.42 -14.81 3.75
C ASN A 157 28.50 -13.68 3.21
N ASN A 158 28.57 -13.45 1.89
CA ASN A 158 27.62 -12.65 1.12
C ASN A 158 26.20 -13.23 1.22
N VAL A 159 25.25 -12.41 1.68
CA VAL A 159 23.83 -12.73 1.65
C VAL A 159 23.30 -12.44 0.25
N LYS A 160 22.72 -13.46 -0.39
CA LYS A 160 22.17 -13.31 -1.74
C LYS A 160 20.92 -12.43 -1.72
N ILE A 161 20.97 -11.34 -2.46
CA ILE A 161 19.81 -10.50 -2.75
C ILE A 161 19.27 -10.97 -4.10
N HIS A 162 18.08 -11.55 -4.11
CA HIS A 162 17.38 -11.92 -5.35
C HIS A 162 16.79 -10.65 -5.95
N ALA A 163 17.65 -9.95 -6.70
CA ALA A 163 17.37 -8.72 -7.42
C ALA A 163 17.21 -9.03 -8.92
N ASP A 164 16.08 -8.64 -9.49
CA ASP A 164 15.86 -8.60 -10.92
C ASP A 164 15.73 -7.15 -11.36
N ILE A 165 16.60 -6.71 -12.27
CA ILE A 165 16.65 -5.32 -12.74
C ILE A 165 15.32 -4.89 -13.36
N ASN A 166 14.64 -5.79 -14.07
CA ASN A 166 13.35 -5.50 -14.69
C ASN A 166 12.29 -5.28 -13.61
N SER A 167 12.27 -6.12 -12.56
CA SER A 167 11.41 -5.91 -11.40
C SER A 167 11.71 -4.62 -10.65
N GLN A 168 12.97 -4.19 -10.54
CA GLN A 168 13.34 -2.93 -9.89
C GLN A 168 12.83 -1.73 -10.69
N ILE A 169 13.10 -1.71 -12.00
CA ILE A 169 12.63 -0.67 -12.92
C ILE A 169 11.11 -0.62 -12.91
N SER A 170 10.43 -1.77 -13.01
CA SER A 170 8.96 -1.86 -12.94
C SER A 170 8.40 -1.38 -11.60
N SER A 171 9.14 -1.56 -10.50
CA SER A 171 8.74 -1.02 -9.20
C SER A 171 8.93 0.49 -9.13
N TRP A 172 9.96 1.03 -9.78
CA TRP A 172 10.24 2.47 -9.81
C TRP A 172 9.28 3.24 -10.72
N THR A 173 8.86 2.64 -11.84
CA THR A 173 7.90 3.27 -12.76
C THR A 173 6.52 3.45 -12.14
N LYS A 174 6.19 2.65 -11.12
CA LYS A 174 4.99 2.86 -10.30
C LYS A 174 5.20 4.08 -9.40
N SER A 175 4.75 5.23 -9.89
CA SER A 175 4.88 6.51 -9.21
C SER A 175 4.32 6.44 -7.79
N SER A 176 5.12 6.86 -6.81
CA SER A 176 4.69 7.02 -5.43
C SER A 176 3.69 8.16 -5.30
N SER A 177 2.66 7.99 -4.48
CA SER A 177 1.74 9.07 -4.11
C SER A 177 2.27 9.96 -2.97
N PHE A 178 3.46 9.66 -2.46
CA PHE A 178 4.06 10.34 -1.30
C PHE A 178 5.29 11.17 -1.70
N SER A 179 5.75 12.04 -0.80
CA SER A 179 6.97 12.85 -0.98
C SER A 179 8.25 12.02 -1.10
N SER A 180 8.21 10.76 -0.67
CA SER A 180 9.28 9.78 -0.86
C SER A 180 8.85 8.72 -1.86
N ALA A 181 9.71 8.45 -2.82
CA ALA A 181 9.54 7.35 -3.77
C ALA A 181 10.13 6.08 -3.16
N TYR A 182 9.32 5.02 -3.10
CA TYR A 182 9.75 3.70 -2.64
C TYR A 182 9.78 2.76 -3.82
N PHE A 183 10.86 1.99 -3.96
CA PHE A 183 10.97 0.95 -4.98
C PHE A 183 11.58 -0.31 -4.40
N LYS A 184 11.13 -1.45 -4.90
CA LYS A 184 11.64 -2.75 -4.48
C LYS A 184 12.99 -3.00 -5.14
N ILE A 185 14.02 -3.24 -4.32
CA ILE A 185 15.36 -3.64 -4.78
C ILE A 185 15.38 -5.15 -5.01
N GLY A 186 14.86 -5.94 -4.07
CA GLY A 186 14.91 -7.39 -4.17
C GLY A 186 14.30 -8.11 -2.98
N LYS A 187 14.29 -9.43 -3.06
CA LYS A 187 13.94 -10.31 -1.95
C LYS A 187 15.22 -10.90 -1.35
N LEU A 188 15.29 -10.97 -0.04
CA LEU A 188 16.35 -11.68 0.67
C LEU A 188 15.83 -13.03 1.16
N ASP A 189 16.76 -13.97 1.30
CA ASP A 189 16.52 -15.17 2.09
C ASP A 189 16.34 -14.81 3.58
N ASP A 190 15.93 -15.77 4.40
CA ASP A 190 15.65 -15.53 5.81
C ASP A 190 16.90 -14.99 6.55
N LEU A 191 16.77 -13.83 7.20
CA LEU A 191 17.85 -13.23 7.97
C LEU A 191 17.86 -13.87 9.36
N GLN A 192 18.94 -14.57 9.67
CA GLN A 192 19.17 -15.13 10.99
C GLN A 192 19.59 -14.02 11.98
N PRO A 193 19.46 -14.25 13.29
CA PRO A 193 20.04 -13.35 14.27
C PRO A 193 21.57 -13.25 14.09
N GLY A 194 22.12 -12.05 14.17
CA GLY A 194 23.56 -11.81 13.98
C GLY A 194 23.89 -10.40 13.53
N GLU A 195 25.18 -10.14 13.30
CA GLU A 195 25.68 -8.89 12.76
C GLU A 195 25.72 -8.91 11.23
N TYR A 196 25.18 -7.85 10.63
CA TYR A 196 25.12 -7.67 9.19
C TYR A 196 25.82 -6.39 8.80
N LYS A 197 26.42 -6.41 7.62
CA LYS A 197 27.08 -5.25 7.01
C LYS A 197 26.49 -4.98 5.64
N LEU A 198 25.80 -3.85 5.49
CA LEU A 198 25.31 -3.36 4.22
C LEU A 198 26.37 -2.46 3.59
N ILE A 199 26.82 -2.83 2.40
CA ILE A 199 27.69 -2.03 1.55
C ILE A 199 26.81 -1.40 0.46
N VAL A 200 26.83 -0.08 0.38
CA VAL A 200 26.12 0.70 -0.64
C VAL A 200 27.14 1.37 -1.55
N GLU A 201 27.10 1.08 -2.84
CA GLU A 201 27.84 1.81 -3.87
C GLU A 201 26.92 2.86 -4.48
N LYS A 202 27.12 4.11 -4.05
CA LYS A 202 26.26 5.26 -4.35
C LYS A 202 26.58 5.82 -5.74
N GLN A 203 25.57 5.93 -6.58
CA GLN A 203 25.64 6.68 -7.83
C GLN A 203 25.78 8.18 -7.54
N LYS A 204 26.92 8.77 -7.93
CA LYS A 204 27.21 10.20 -7.74
C LYS A 204 26.29 11.12 -8.55
N SER A 205 25.89 10.68 -9.75
CA SER A 205 25.13 11.51 -10.69
C SER A 205 23.65 11.65 -10.36
N HIS A 206 23.16 10.96 -9.32
CA HIS A 206 21.75 11.03 -8.95
C HIS A 206 21.44 12.39 -8.29
N PRO A 207 20.44 13.16 -8.78
CA PRO A 207 20.19 14.54 -8.36
C PRO A 207 19.67 14.67 -6.92
N LEU A 208 19.07 13.60 -6.38
CA LEU A 208 18.53 13.59 -5.02
C LEU A 208 19.51 12.91 -4.06
N PRO A 209 20.07 13.63 -3.07
CA PRO A 209 21.06 13.09 -2.15
C PRO A 209 20.44 12.25 -1.03
N ASN A 210 19.18 12.53 -0.68
CA ASN A 210 18.49 11.92 0.45
C ASN A 210 17.92 10.55 0.07
N ARG A 211 18.64 9.49 0.46
CA ARG A 211 18.35 8.12 0.06
C ARG A 211 18.53 7.17 1.23
N LYS A 212 17.62 6.20 1.33
CA LYS A 212 17.55 5.24 2.43
C LYS A 212 17.31 3.83 1.89
N VAL A 213 17.82 2.84 2.61
CA VAL A 213 17.46 1.44 2.42
C VAL A 213 16.54 1.03 3.53
N ILE A 214 15.49 0.29 3.19
CA ILE A 214 14.51 -0.23 4.14
C ILE A 214 14.40 -1.73 3.94
N PHE A 215 14.69 -2.49 4.99
CA PHE A 215 14.38 -3.92 5.06
C PHE A 215 13.03 -4.07 5.72
N VAL A 216 12.11 -4.75 5.06
CA VAL A 216 10.79 -5.10 5.61
C VAL A 216 10.68 -6.61 5.64
N SER A 217 10.47 -7.17 6.82
CA SER A 217 10.40 -8.61 7.04
C SER A 217 9.08 -9.00 7.69
N ASN A 218 8.73 -10.28 7.57
CA ASN A 218 7.50 -10.86 8.11
C ASN A 218 6.26 -10.08 7.64
N VAL A 219 6.23 -9.67 6.36
CA VAL A 219 5.12 -8.92 5.80
C VAL A 219 3.84 -9.77 5.90
N GLY A 220 2.92 -9.37 6.77
CA GLY A 220 1.63 -10.04 6.94
C GLY A 220 0.72 -9.87 5.72
N ILE A 221 -0.45 -10.53 5.74
CA ILE A 221 -1.49 -10.47 4.69
C ILE A 221 -1.97 -9.04 4.38
N PHE A 222 -1.73 -8.14 5.31
CA PHE A 222 -2.16 -6.75 5.32
C PHE A 222 -1.05 -5.77 4.90
N GLY A 223 0.15 -6.26 4.61
CA GLY A 223 1.31 -5.44 4.25
C GLY A 223 1.82 -4.57 5.41
N ASN A 224 2.71 -3.62 5.09
CA ASN A 224 3.22 -2.62 6.05
C ASN A 224 2.26 -1.42 6.23
N LEU A 225 1.04 -1.49 5.66
CA LEU A 225 0.10 -0.38 5.61
C LEU A 225 -0.43 0.02 7.00
N PHE A 226 -0.33 -0.88 7.97
CA PHE A 226 -1.11 -0.76 9.21
C PHE A 226 -0.44 0.05 10.31
N TYR A 227 0.84 0.43 10.17
CA TYR A 227 1.53 1.16 11.22
C TYR A 227 0.82 2.50 11.52
N ASN A 228 0.44 3.23 10.46
CA ASN A 228 -0.33 4.48 10.61
C ASN A 228 -1.82 4.21 10.83
N SER A 229 -2.39 3.16 10.23
CA SER A 229 -3.83 2.86 10.38
C SER A 229 -4.20 2.42 11.80
N TYR A 230 -3.26 1.83 12.54
CA TYR A 230 -3.44 1.43 13.93
C TYR A 230 -3.84 2.59 14.84
N ILE A 231 -3.22 3.76 14.69
CA ILE A 231 -3.54 4.95 15.48
C ILE A 231 -5.00 5.36 15.23
N TYR A 232 -5.44 5.34 13.97
CA TYR A 232 -6.84 5.65 13.62
C TYR A 232 -7.81 4.60 14.17
N MET A 233 -7.45 3.31 14.10
CA MET A 233 -8.29 2.21 14.63
C MET A 233 -8.42 2.26 16.16
N LEU A 234 -7.33 2.57 16.87
CA LEU A 234 -7.36 2.84 18.31
C LEU A 234 -8.24 4.05 18.64
N GLY A 235 -8.08 5.15 17.90
CA GLY A 235 -8.89 6.36 18.08
C GLY A 235 -10.38 6.08 17.90
N ILE A 236 -10.76 5.36 16.84
CA ILE A 236 -12.16 4.95 16.59
C ILE A 236 -12.67 4.06 17.72
N SER A 237 -11.88 3.08 18.15
CA SER A 237 -12.25 2.16 19.23
C SER A 237 -12.46 2.91 20.55
N ALA A 238 -11.61 3.88 20.88
CA ALA A 238 -11.74 4.71 22.07
C ALA A 238 -12.99 5.61 22.02
N VAL A 239 -13.27 6.23 20.88
CA VAL A 239 -14.49 7.04 20.68
C VAL A 239 -15.74 6.18 20.82
N LEU A 240 -15.76 4.99 20.21
CA LEU A 240 -16.88 4.06 20.32
C LEU A 240 -17.11 3.58 21.76
N ALA A 241 -16.03 3.26 22.49
CA ALA A 241 -16.10 2.89 23.89
C ALA A 241 -16.66 4.04 24.76
N PHE A 242 -16.21 5.27 24.52
CA PHE A 242 -16.71 6.46 25.22
C PHE A 242 -18.20 6.71 24.93
N MET A 243 -18.61 6.63 23.66
CA MET A 243 -20.02 6.80 23.25
C MET A 243 -20.93 5.74 23.89
N ASN A 244 -20.46 4.49 24.01
CA ASN A 244 -21.20 3.46 24.75
C ASN A 244 -21.29 3.77 26.25
N GLY A 245 -20.22 4.29 26.86
CA GLY A 245 -20.25 4.71 28.26
C GLY A 245 -21.30 5.78 28.52
N LEU A 246 -21.34 6.82 27.67
CA LEU A 246 -22.36 7.87 27.74
C LEU A 246 -23.77 7.32 27.51
N ALA A 247 -23.95 6.45 26.52
CA ALA A 247 -25.24 5.82 26.25
C ALA A 247 -25.70 4.99 27.46
N PHE A 248 -24.80 4.23 28.09
CA PHE A 248 -25.11 3.45 29.27
C PHE A 248 -25.55 4.35 30.45
N MET A 249 -24.85 5.46 30.71
CA MET A 249 -25.24 6.41 31.76
C MET A 249 -26.59 7.08 31.53
N TYR A 250 -27.01 7.27 30.27
CA TYR A 250 -28.28 7.94 29.96
C TYR A 250 -29.48 6.98 29.94
N TYR A 251 -29.25 5.69 29.73
CA TYR A 251 -30.31 4.70 29.54
C TYR A 251 -30.50 3.73 30.71
N VAL A 252 -29.61 3.75 31.70
CA VAL A 252 -29.72 3.02 32.98
C VAL A 252 -30.09 4.01 34.08
#